data_AF-A0A7J2SBQ8-F1
#
_entry.id   AF-A0A7J2SBQ8-F1
#
_cell.length_a   1.000
_cell.length_b   1.000
_cell.length_c   1.000
_cell.angle_alpha   90.00
_cell.angle_beta   90.00
_cell.angle_gamma   90.00
#
_symmetry.space_group_name_H-M   'P 1'
#
loop_
_entity.id
_entity.type
_entity.pdbx_description
1 polymer ?
#
loop_
_entity_poly.entity_id
_entity_poly.type
_entity_poly.pdbx_seq_one_letter_code
_entity_poly.pdbx_strand_id
1 'polypeptide(L)'
;MDIIAFIAGLIVGIVAVSIAVEFAWKKSVPEKTCKIIKNWSLNEISNALIVAERIHIPLPPDAKVVVGNPSPFAKNARENPQVTGNFAVGINKAFIFAGDIKKGQVAIVTSDEDILKELRETFYEFYRVKEKPATYVSKKGRVRVRGLVRAVFPYRDGYMIRLSYEGGLVGVLIKERMDVEGRRIEVEGEMKEYPFIEPYNITILD
;
A
#
# COMPACT_ATOMS: atom_id res chain seq x y z
N MET A 1 -6.69 -19.95 -70.00
CA MET A 1 -6.96 -19.57 -68.60
C MET A 1 -7.45 -18.13 -68.66
N ASP A 2 -8.71 -17.88 -68.28
CA ASP A 2 -9.41 -16.64 -68.57
C ASP A 2 -8.85 -15.44 -67.79
N ILE A 3 -8.34 -14.44 -68.52
CA ILE A 3 -7.97 -13.11 -67.99
C ILE A 3 -9.11 -12.50 -67.16
N ILE A 4 -10.36 -12.79 -67.54
CA ILE A 4 -11.56 -12.35 -66.84
C ILE A 4 -11.62 -12.94 -65.42
N ALA A 5 -11.27 -14.22 -65.25
CA ALA A 5 -11.24 -14.88 -63.94
C ALA A 5 -10.11 -14.32 -63.06
N PHE A 6 -8.97 -13.96 -63.65
CA PHE A 6 -7.88 -13.30 -62.94
C PHE A 6 -8.28 -11.92 -62.41
N ILE A 7 -8.93 -11.10 -63.25
CA ILE A 7 -9.42 -9.76 -62.87
C ILE A 7 -10.50 -9.86 -61.79
N ALA A 8 -11.45 -10.79 -61.94
CA ALA A 8 -12.50 -11.01 -60.94
C ALA A 8 -11.90 -11.44 -59.59
N GLY A 9 -10.93 -12.35 -59.59
CA GLY A 9 -10.22 -12.77 -58.37
C GLY A 9 -9.45 -11.65 -57.69
N LEU A 10 -8.82 -10.77 -58.47
CA LEU A 10 -8.08 -9.62 -57.95
C LEU A 10 -9.02 -8.63 -57.22
N ILE A 11 -10.16 -8.31 -57.82
CA ILE A 11 -11.15 -7.38 -57.25
C ILE A 11 -11.70 -7.93 -55.93
N VAL A 12 -12.09 -9.22 -55.92
CA VAL A 12 -12.59 -9.88 -54.71
C VAL A 12 -11.52 -9.92 -53.62
N GLY A 13 -10.26 -10.20 -53.98
CA GLY A 13 -9.14 -10.19 -53.06
C GLY A 13 -8.90 -8.83 -52.40
N ILE A 14 -8.93 -7.74 -53.17
CA ILE A 14 -8.75 -6.38 -52.65
C ILE A 14 -9.88 -6.01 -51.67
N VAL A 15 -11.12 -6.35 -52.00
CA VAL A 15 -12.28 -6.08 -51.13
C VAL A 15 -12.17 -6.87 -49.83
N ALA A 16 -11.81 -8.15 -49.90
CA ALA A 16 -11.65 -9.00 -48.72
C ALA A 16 -10.52 -8.51 -47.80
N VAL A 17 -9.37 -8.13 -48.37
CA VAL A 17 -8.24 -7.57 -47.61
C VAL A 17 -8.62 -6.24 -46.96
N SER A 18 -9.33 -5.37 -47.67
CA SER A 18 -9.76 -4.07 -47.13
C SER A 18 -10.69 -4.23 -45.93
N ILE A 19 -11.67 -5.15 -46.02
CA ILE A 19 -12.57 -5.47 -44.90
C ILE A 19 -11.78 -6.09 -43.73
N ALA A 20 -10.83 -6.99 -44.01
CA ALA A 20 -10.01 -7.59 -42.96
C ALA A 20 -9.15 -6.55 -42.22
N VAL A 21 -8.59 -5.56 -42.93
CA VAL A 21 -7.80 -4.46 -42.35
C VAL A 21 -8.69 -3.54 -41.52
N GLU A 22 -9.87 -3.15 -42.01
CA GLU A 22 -10.83 -2.35 -41.23
C GLU A 22 -11.30 -3.08 -39.96
N PHE A 23 -11.54 -4.38 -40.04
CA PHE A 23 -11.95 -5.18 -38.89
C PHE A 23 -10.81 -5.36 -37.88
N ALA A 24 -9.56 -5.45 -38.34
CA ALA A 24 -8.37 -5.49 -37.50
C ALA A 24 -8.13 -4.16 -36.77
N TRP A 25 -8.32 -3.02 -37.45
CA TRP A 25 -8.18 -1.69 -36.84
C TRP A 25 -9.35 -1.27 -35.94
N LYS A 26 -10.56 -1.81 -36.13
CA LYS A 26 -11.68 -1.56 -35.19
C LYS A 26 -11.46 -2.12 -33.79
N LYS A 27 -10.54 -3.08 -33.60
CA LYS A 27 -10.18 -3.60 -32.26
C LYS A 27 -9.16 -2.74 -31.51
N SER A 28 -8.52 -1.76 -32.15
CA SER A 28 -7.37 -1.05 -31.57
C SER A 28 -7.67 0.34 -31.02
N VAL A 29 -8.94 0.73 -30.88
CA VAL A 29 -9.29 1.90 -30.06
C VAL A 29 -9.66 1.36 -28.68
N PRO A 30 -8.82 1.52 -27.64
CA PRO A 30 -9.22 1.17 -26.30
C PRO A 30 -10.44 2.01 -25.97
N GLU A 31 -11.58 1.36 -25.66
CA GLU A 31 -12.65 2.06 -24.95
C GLU A 31 -12.02 2.78 -23.76
N LYS A 32 -12.48 3.98 -23.43
CA LYS A 32 -11.97 4.73 -22.28
C LYS A 32 -12.26 3.92 -21.00
N THR A 33 -11.36 3.02 -20.64
CA THR A 33 -11.46 2.10 -19.50
C THR A 33 -11.27 2.86 -18.19
N CYS A 34 -10.66 4.05 -18.24
CA CYS A 34 -10.44 4.93 -17.12
C CYS A 34 -11.35 6.17 -17.17
N LYS A 35 -12.07 6.45 -16.07
CA LYS A 35 -12.85 7.69 -15.90
C LYS A 35 -12.48 8.37 -14.59
N ILE A 36 -12.43 9.70 -14.58
CA ILE A 36 -12.21 10.48 -13.36
C ILE A 36 -13.56 10.72 -12.69
N ILE A 37 -13.68 10.39 -11.41
CA ILE A 37 -14.89 10.55 -10.60
C ILE A 37 -14.57 11.20 -9.25
N LYS A 38 -15.57 11.87 -8.67
CA LYS A 38 -15.51 12.43 -7.29
C LYS A 38 -16.55 11.81 -6.37
N ASN A 39 -17.60 11.23 -6.94
CA ASN A 39 -18.65 10.54 -6.21
C ASN A 39 -18.47 9.04 -6.42
N TRP A 40 -18.04 8.36 -5.36
CA TRP A 40 -17.75 6.94 -5.32
C TRP A 40 -18.08 6.40 -3.92
N SER A 41 -18.33 5.10 -3.85
CA SER A 41 -18.53 4.40 -2.59
C SER A 41 -17.73 3.10 -2.58
N LEU A 42 -17.01 2.82 -1.49
CA LEU A 42 -16.29 1.55 -1.33
C LEU A 42 -17.24 0.35 -1.28
N ASN A 43 -18.50 0.56 -0.89
CA ASN A 43 -19.52 -0.49 -0.89
C ASN A 43 -19.97 -0.91 -2.29
N GLU A 44 -19.59 -0.17 -3.34
CA GLU A 44 -19.82 -0.59 -4.74
C GLU A 44 -18.92 -1.76 -5.15
N ILE A 45 -17.87 -2.04 -4.37
CA ILE A 45 -16.89 -3.10 -4.63
C ILE A 45 -17.08 -4.19 -3.58
N SER A 46 -17.64 -5.33 -3.98
CA SER A 46 -17.74 -6.51 -3.13
C SER A 46 -16.37 -7.14 -2.89
N ASN A 47 -16.11 -7.60 -1.66
CA ASN A 47 -14.83 -8.18 -1.22
C ASN A 47 -13.62 -7.30 -1.59
N ALA A 48 -13.74 -5.98 -1.40
CA ALA A 48 -12.72 -5.04 -1.80
C ALA A 48 -11.37 -5.33 -1.15
N LEU A 49 -10.30 -5.29 -1.94
CA LEU A 49 -8.92 -5.24 -1.48
C LEU A 49 -8.50 -3.77 -1.49
N ILE A 50 -8.19 -3.22 -0.32
CA ILE A 50 -7.96 -1.79 -0.14
C ILE A 50 -6.54 -1.56 0.35
N VAL A 51 -5.82 -0.67 -0.32
CA VAL A 51 -4.53 -0.12 0.11
C VAL A 51 -4.71 1.36 0.34
N ALA A 52 -4.28 1.86 1.49
CA ALA A 52 -4.34 3.28 1.77
C ALA A 52 -3.20 3.73 2.66
N GLU A 53 -2.60 4.87 2.35
CA GLU A 53 -1.69 5.53 3.28
C GLU A 53 -2.45 6.01 4.52
N ARG A 54 -3.65 6.56 4.33
CA ARG A 54 -4.56 6.94 5.42
C ARG A 54 -6.03 6.86 5.00
N ILE A 55 -6.88 6.46 5.94
CA ILE A 55 -8.33 6.30 5.73
C ILE A 55 -9.11 7.22 6.66
N HIS A 56 -10.08 7.95 6.12
CA HIS A 56 -10.94 8.90 6.85
C HIS A 56 -12.43 8.54 6.81
N ILE A 57 -12.77 7.37 6.24
CA ILE A 57 -14.15 6.91 6.09
C ILE A 57 -14.30 5.48 6.59
N PRO A 58 -15.49 5.06 7.02
CA PRO A 58 -15.75 3.67 7.38
C PRO A 58 -15.45 2.72 6.20
N LEU A 59 -14.87 1.58 6.54
CA LEU A 59 -14.56 0.52 5.58
C LEU A 59 -15.75 -0.45 5.42
N PRO A 60 -15.94 -1.06 4.24
CA PRO A 60 -16.87 -2.17 4.08
C PRO A 60 -16.47 -3.34 5.00
N PRO A 61 -17.45 -4.06 5.59
CA PRO A 61 -17.18 -5.11 6.58
C PRO A 61 -16.47 -6.34 6.00
N ASP A 62 -16.61 -6.59 4.69
CA ASP A 62 -16.04 -7.69 3.93
C ASP A 62 -14.70 -7.35 3.26
N ALA A 63 -14.22 -6.10 3.42
CA ALA A 63 -13.00 -5.65 2.77
C ALA A 63 -11.74 -6.15 3.49
N LYS A 64 -10.72 -6.54 2.72
CA LYS A 64 -9.36 -6.75 3.23
C LYS A 64 -8.58 -5.47 3.02
N VAL A 65 -7.99 -4.94 4.09
CA VAL A 65 -7.40 -3.60 4.05
C VAL A 65 -5.97 -3.64 4.53
N VAL A 66 -5.08 -2.93 3.85
CA VAL A 66 -3.74 -2.61 4.32
C VAL A 66 -3.60 -1.10 4.43
N VAL A 67 -3.13 -0.62 5.59
CA VAL A 67 -2.92 0.81 5.84
C VAL A 67 -1.47 1.12 6.19
N GLY A 68 -0.97 2.24 5.67
CA GLY A 68 0.32 2.80 6.05
C GLY A 68 0.29 3.42 7.44
N ASN A 69 -0.68 4.29 7.68
CA ASN A 69 -0.90 4.98 8.95
C ASN A 69 -2.31 4.65 9.49
N PRO A 70 -2.40 4.02 10.67
CA PRO A 70 -3.68 3.64 11.26
C PRO A 70 -4.57 4.84 11.55
N SER A 71 -5.88 4.65 11.43
CA SER A 71 -6.88 5.63 11.82
C SER A 71 -8.04 4.96 12.58
N PRO A 72 -8.89 5.71 13.29
CA PRO A 72 -10.05 5.15 13.97
C PRO A 72 -11.01 4.37 13.07
N PHE A 73 -10.94 4.58 11.75
CA PHE A 73 -11.76 3.92 10.75
C PHE A 73 -11.15 2.62 10.22
N ALA A 74 -9.89 2.32 10.55
CA ALA A 74 -9.12 1.19 10.04
C ALA A 74 -8.98 0.04 11.07
N LYS A 75 -10.00 -0.19 11.91
CA LYS A 75 -9.92 -1.11 13.06
C LYS A 75 -9.54 -2.57 12.72
N ASN A 76 -9.89 -3.03 11.52
CA ASN A 76 -9.59 -4.40 11.04
C ASN A 76 -8.56 -4.41 9.90
N ALA A 77 -7.88 -3.28 9.66
CA ALA A 77 -6.88 -3.18 8.62
C ALA A 77 -5.53 -3.74 9.11
N ARG A 78 -4.78 -4.35 8.20
CA ARG A 78 -3.39 -4.73 8.42
C ARG A 78 -2.52 -3.49 8.31
N GLU A 79 -1.64 -3.27 9.27
CA GLU A 79 -0.69 -2.17 9.20
C GLU A 79 0.55 -2.57 8.40
N ASN A 80 0.95 -1.73 7.45
CA ASN A 80 2.21 -1.86 6.73
C ASN A 80 2.75 -0.46 6.40
N PRO A 81 3.76 0.05 7.14
CA PRO A 81 4.34 1.38 6.91
C PRO A 81 5.01 1.59 5.55
N GLN A 82 5.19 0.52 4.76
CA GLN A 82 5.74 0.60 3.40
C GLN A 82 4.64 0.83 2.35
N VAL A 83 3.37 0.87 2.74
CA VAL A 83 2.27 1.19 1.84
C VAL A 83 2.52 2.54 1.18
N THR A 84 2.49 2.54 -0.14
CA THR A 84 2.50 3.72 -0.99
C THR A 84 1.30 3.68 -1.90
N GLY A 85 0.60 4.81 -2.00
CA GLY A 85 -0.60 4.94 -2.84
C GLY A 85 -1.90 4.60 -2.13
N ASN A 86 -3.00 4.89 -2.81
CA ASN A 86 -4.35 4.77 -2.29
C ASN A 86 -5.26 4.18 -3.36
N PHE A 87 -5.77 2.98 -3.16
CA PHE A 87 -6.68 2.34 -4.09
C PHE A 87 -7.59 1.30 -3.42
N ALA A 88 -8.70 1.00 -4.09
CA ALA A 88 -9.59 -0.10 -3.78
C ALA A 88 -9.81 -0.92 -5.06
N VAL A 89 -9.57 -2.23 -5.01
CA VAL A 89 -9.72 -3.13 -6.16
C VAL A 89 -10.64 -4.29 -5.81
N GLY A 90 -11.58 -4.58 -6.70
CA GLY A 90 -12.42 -5.77 -6.65
C GLY A 90 -12.13 -6.70 -7.82
N ILE A 91 -13.14 -7.47 -8.19
CA ILE A 91 -13.03 -8.44 -9.29
C ILE A 91 -12.87 -7.72 -10.63
N ASN A 92 -13.78 -6.80 -10.96
CA ASN A 92 -13.89 -6.18 -12.30
C ASN A 92 -13.72 -4.66 -12.31
N LYS A 93 -13.44 -4.05 -11.16
CA LYS A 93 -13.40 -2.60 -11.01
C LYS A 93 -12.40 -2.20 -9.92
N ALA A 94 -11.70 -1.11 -10.15
CA ALA A 94 -10.89 -0.45 -9.14
C ALA A 94 -11.16 1.05 -9.09
N PHE A 95 -10.89 1.63 -7.93
CA PHE A 95 -10.75 3.05 -7.70
C PHE A 95 -9.31 3.35 -7.29
N ILE A 96 -8.64 4.23 -8.02
CA ILE A 96 -7.29 4.72 -7.72
C ILE A 96 -7.42 6.17 -7.27
N PHE A 97 -7.12 6.45 -6.02
CA PHE A 97 -7.32 7.76 -5.41
C PHE A 97 -6.10 8.65 -5.57
N ALA A 98 -6.31 9.93 -5.86
CA ALA A 98 -5.22 10.91 -5.99
C ALA A 98 -4.56 11.31 -4.64
N GLY A 99 -5.04 10.75 -3.52
CA GLY A 99 -4.58 11.05 -2.16
C GLY A 99 -5.34 10.20 -1.14
N ASP A 100 -5.30 10.59 0.13
CA ASP A 100 -5.97 9.88 1.23
C ASP A 100 -7.44 9.53 0.91
N ILE A 101 -7.87 8.34 1.35
CA ILE A 101 -9.23 7.87 1.11
C ILE A 101 -10.19 8.63 2.03
N LYS A 102 -10.86 9.64 1.45
CA LYS A 102 -11.84 10.50 2.11
C LYS A 102 -12.98 10.90 1.17
N LYS A 103 -14.12 11.28 1.73
CA LYS A 103 -15.28 11.74 0.96
C LYS A 103 -14.90 12.89 0.02
N GLY A 104 -15.32 12.80 -1.25
CA GLY A 104 -15.06 13.82 -2.27
C GLY A 104 -13.64 13.83 -2.85
N GLN A 105 -12.77 12.89 -2.44
CA GLN A 105 -11.46 12.69 -3.04
C GLN A 105 -11.63 12.29 -4.51
N VAL A 106 -10.79 12.84 -5.39
CA VAL A 106 -10.78 12.45 -6.80
C VAL A 106 -10.22 11.03 -6.92
N ALA A 107 -10.91 10.20 -7.68
CA ALA A 107 -10.49 8.85 -8.02
C ALA A 107 -10.56 8.62 -9.53
N ILE A 108 -9.66 7.79 -10.04
CA ILE A 108 -9.79 7.16 -11.35
C ILE A 108 -10.51 5.83 -11.12
N VAL A 109 -11.65 5.65 -11.78
CA VAL A 109 -12.28 4.33 -11.89
C VAL A 109 -11.77 3.63 -13.13
N THR A 110 -11.37 2.37 -12.98
CA THR A 110 -10.95 1.53 -14.09
C THR A 110 -11.53 0.13 -14.02
N SER A 111 -11.74 -0.49 -15.17
CA SER A 111 -12.07 -1.90 -15.36
C SER A 111 -11.05 -2.61 -16.27
N ASP A 112 -9.88 -2.01 -16.45
CA ASP A 112 -8.79 -2.56 -17.25
C ASP A 112 -8.12 -3.74 -16.54
N GLU A 113 -8.14 -4.93 -17.16
CA GLU A 113 -7.66 -6.16 -16.52
C GLU A 113 -6.17 -6.12 -16.13
N ASP A 114 -5.33 -5.46 -16.92
CA ASP A 114 -3.90 -5.36 -16.63
C ASP A 114 -3.68 -4.51 -15.38
N ILE A 115 -4.37 -3.37 -15.29
CA ILE A 115 -4.34 -2.50 -14.10
C ILE A 115 -4.93 -3.22 -12.89
N LEU A 116 -6.06 -3.91 -13.05
CA LEU A 116 -6.68 -4.66 -11.95
C LEU A 116 -5.75 -5.75 -11.42
N LYS A 117 -5.03 -6.45 -12.31
CA LYS A 117 -4.04 -7.46 -11.94
C LYS A 117 -2.87 -6.84 -11.17
N GLU A 118 -2.28 -5.76 -11.67
CA GLU A 118 -1.17 -5.07 -11.01
C GLU A 118 -1.57 -4.60 -9.60
N LEU A 119 -2.73 -3.95 -9.45
CA LEU A 119 -3.23 -3.48 -8.16
C LEU A 119 -3.45 -4.64 -7.16
N ARG A 120 -3.94 -5.79 -7.64
CA ARG A 120 -4.10 -6.99 -6.79
C ARG A 120 -2.74 -7.54 -6.36
N GLU A 121 -1.77 -7.60 -7.25
CA GLU A 121 -0.40 -8.04 -6.93
C GLU A 121 0.23 -7.11 -5.89
N THR A 122 0.17 -5.79 -6.10
CA THR A 122 0.63 -4.78 -5.14
C THR A 122 -0.06 -4.91 -3.78
N PHE A 123 -1.39 -5.09 -3.76
CA PHE A 123 -2.11 -5.36 -2.51
C PHE A 123 -1.53 -6.58 -1.80
N TYR A 124 -1.34 -7.69 -2.52
CA TYR A 124 -0.80 -8.91 -1.92
C TYR A 124 0.65 -8.78 -1.50
N GLU A 125 1.47 -7.95 -2.13
CA GLU A 125 2.82 -7.64 -1.65
C GLU A 125 2.76 -6.96 -0.28
N PHE A 126 1.94 -5.92 -0.14
CA PHE A 126 1.75 -5.25 1.14
C PHE A 126 1.07 -6.14 2.18
N TYR A 127 0.19 -7.05 1.73
CA TYR A 127 -0.53 -7.99 2.58
C TYR A 127 0.30 -9.23 2.95
N ARG A 128 1.29 -9.63 2.14
CA ARG A 128 2.15 -10.81 2.36
C ARG A 128 3.20 -10.59 3.44
N VAL A 129 3.49 -9.34 3.82
CA VAL A 129 4.38 -9.04 4.94
C VAL A 129 3.77 -9.63 6.20
N LYS A 130 4.19 -10.86 6.54
CA LYS A 130 3.89 -11.58 7.78
C LYS A 130 3.82 -10.56 8.91
N GLU A 131 2.72 -10.64 9.67
CA GLU A 131 2.63 -10.07 10.99
C GLU A 131 3.99 -10.25 11.68
N LYS A 132 4.72 -9.15 11.86
CA LYS A 132 5.21 -8.99 13.20
C LYS A 132 3.98 -8.54 13.95
N PRO A 133 3.48 -9.34 14.89
CA PRO A 133 2.45 -8.84 15.76
C PRO A 133 3.08 -7.60 16.39
N ALA A 134 2.59 -6.41 16.03
CA ALA A 134 2.48 -5.39 17.04
C ALA A 134 1.49 -5.99 18.03
N THR A 135 2.01 -6.80 18.94
CA THR A 135 1.27 -7.33 20.07
C THR A 135 0.86 -6.07 20.81
N TYR A 136 -0.33 -5.58 20.48
CA TYR A 136 -1.00 -4.54 21.22
C TYR A 136 -1.33 -5.14 22.56
N VAL A 137 -0.36 -5.10 23.45
CA VAL A 137 -0.56 -5.17 24.88
C VAL A 137 0.13 -3.92 25.38
N SER A 138 -0.66 -3.03 25.96
CA SER A 138 -0.15 -2.11 26.98
C SER A 138 0.50 -2.96 28.07
N LYS A 139 1.74 -3.40 27.87
CA LYS A 139 2.61 -3.90 28.94
C LYS A 139 3.40 -2.69 29.42
N LYS A 140 2.79 -1.91 30.30
CA LYS A 140 3.60 -1.26 31.34
C LYS A 140 4.41 -2.38 31.99
N GLY A 141 5.73 -2.22 32.02
CA GLY A 141 6.61 -3.23 32.58
C GLY A 141 7.99 -3.26 31.93
N ARG A 142 8.81 -4.20 32.44
CA ARG A 142 10.19 -4.39 32.00
C ARG A 142 10.24 -4.98 30.60
N VAL A 143 11.04 -4.36 29.74
CA VAL A 143 11.26 -4.77 28.34
C VAL A 143 12.75 -4.91 28.07
N ARG A 144 13.08 -5.84 27.17
CA ARG A 144 14.42 -6.01 26.60
C ARG A 144 14.29 -6.00 25.09
N VAL A 145 14.90 -5.01 24.43
CA VAL A 145 14.73 -4.75 23.00
C VAL A 145 16.09 -4.68 22.33
N ARG A 146 16.27 -5.43 21.23
CA ARG A 146 17.48 -5.39 20.39
C ARG A 146 17.15 -4.78 19.05
N GLY A 147 17.88 -3.75 18.62
CA GLY A 147 17.58 -3.06 17.37
C GLY A 147 18.73 -2.21 16.83
N LEU A 148 18.52 -1.67 15.64
CA LEU A 148 19.41 -0.73 14.97
C LEU A 148 19.02 0.71 15.35
N VAL A 149 19.97 1.50 15.81
CA VAL A 149 19.76 2.92 16.07
C VAL A 149 19.66 3.67 14.75
N ARG A 150 18.53 4.32 14.54
CA ARG A 150 18.26 5.13 13.34
C ARG A 150 18.68 6.59 13.51
N ALA A 151 18.51 7.13 14.71
CA ALA A 151 18.85 8.50 15.05
C ALA A 151 18.93 8.69 16.56
N VAL A 152 19.70 9.69 17.01
CA VAL A 152 19.72 10.20 18.38
C VAL A 152 19.53 11.71 18.31
N PHE A 153 18.42 12.22 18.85
CA PHE A 153 18.08 13.63 18.76
C PHE A 153 17.58 14.20 20.09
N PRO A 154 17.71 15.52 20.33
CA PRO A 154 17.19 16.17 21.54
C PRO A 154 15.68 15.97 21.67
N TYR A 155 15.21 15.60 22.87
CA TYR A 155 13.79 15.40 23.17
C TYR A 155 13.49 15.73 24.64
N ARG A 156 12.62 16.73 24.86
CA ARG A 156 12.32 17.30 26.19
C ARG A 156 13.63 17.70 26.91
N ASP A 157 13.82 17.24 28.14
CA ASP A 157 14.97 17.56 28.99
C ASP A 157 16.17 16.61 28.77
N GLY A 158 16.22 15.91 27.63
CA GLY A 158 17.27 14.95 27.31
C GLY A 158 17.32 14.62 25.82
N TYR A 159 17.54 13.34 25.49
CA TYR A 159 17.63 12.85 24.13
C TYR A 159 16.76 11.61 23.94
N MET A 160 16.40 11.34 22.69
CA MET A 160 15.69 10.14 22.27
C MET A 160 16.51 9.38 21.24
N ILE A 161 16.75 8.10 21.52
CA ILE A 161 17.27 7.14 20.55
C ILE A 161 16.08 6.54 19.80
N ARG A 162 16.06 6.71 18.48
CA ARG A 162 15.10 6.07 17.59
C ARG A 162 15.58 4.65 17.26
N LEU A 163 15.06 3.65 17.94
CA LEU A 163 15.49 2.25 17.82
C LEU A 163 14.54 1.46 16.93
N SER A 164 15.06 0.95 15.82
CA SER A 164 14.35 0.03 14.92
C SER A 164 14.66 -1.40 15.34
N TYR A 165 13.70 -2.09 15.93
CA TYR A 165 13.85 -3.49 16.35
C TYR A 165 12.98 -4.40 15.50
N GLU A 166 12.96 -5.70 15.81
CA GLU A 166 12.11 -6.61 15.06
C GLU A 166 10.65 -6.13 15.10
N GLY A 167 10.02 -5.93 16.25
CA GLY A 167 8.60 -5.56 16.37
C GLY A 167 8.20 -4.14 15.97
N GLY A 168 9.08 -3.34 15.35
CA GLY A 168 8.76 -2.00 14.87
C GLY A 168 9.77 -0.94 15.32
N LEU A 169 9.27 0.24 15.69
CA LEU A 169 10.09 1.39 16.08
C LEU A 169 9.72 1.87 17.48
N VAL A 170 10.73 2.05 18.33
CA VAL A 170 10.56 2.57 19.70
C VAL A 170 11.51 3.73 19.96
N GLY A 171 11.11 4.63 20.85
CA GLY A 171 11.93 5.72 21.37
C GLY A 171 12.52 5.33 22.72
N VAL A 172 13.84 5.39 22.86
CA VAL A 172 14.52 5.17 24.15
C VAL A 172 14.94 6.52 24.70
N LEU A 173 14.45 6.87 25.88
CA LEU A 173 14.67 8.17 26.51
C LEU A 173 15.96 8.13 27.34
N ILE A 174 16.93 8.97 27.01
CA ILE A 174 18.21 9.07 27.72
C ILE A 174 18.43 10.52 28.16
N LYS A 175 19.17 10.73 29.26
CA LYS A 175 19.46 12.08 29.76
C LYS A 175 20.59 12.76 28.99
N GLU A 176 21.60 11.99 28.59
CA GLU A 176 22.78 12.47 27.90
C GLU A 176 22.84 11.90 26.49
N ARG A 177 23.41 12.65 25.54
CA ARG A 177 23.56 12.19 24.16
C ARG A 177 24.52 10.98 24.12
N MET A 178 24.15 9.96 23.35
CA MET A 178 25.00 8.82 23.05
C MET A 178 25.26 8.74 21.53
N ASP A 179 26.52 8.56 21.13
CA ASP A 179 26.90 8.43 19.72
C ASP A 179 26.81 6.97 19.27
N VAL A 180 25.57 6.51 19.12
CA VAL A 180 25.23 5.12 18.77
C VAL A 180 24.47 5.00 17.45
N GLU A 181 24.32 6.09 16.69
CA GLU A 181 23.66 6.07 15.37
C GLU A 181 24.31 5.05 14.43
N GLY A 182 23.47 4.28 13.72
CA GLY A 182 23.92 3.22 12.83
C GLY A 182 24.42 1.95 13.54
N ARG A 183 24.53 1.93 14.87
CA ARG A 183 24.94 0.74 15.64
C ARG A 183 23.74 -0.08 16.05
N ARG A 184 23.97 -1.38 16.28
CA ARG A 184 23.01 -2.25 16.95
C ARG A 184 23.19 -2.09 18.44
N ILE A 185 22.09 -1.94 19.16
CA ILE A 185 22.09 -1.86 20.62
C ILE A 185 21.03 -2.78 21.21
N GLU A 186 21.31 -3.25 22.41
CA GLU A 186 20.34 -3.88 23.30
C GLU A 186 19.96 -2.91 24.41
N VAL A 187 18.67 -2.77 24.65
CA VAL A 187 18.11 -1.87 25.65
C VAL A 187 17.27 -2.66 26.63
N GLU A 188 17.63 -2.61 27.90
CA GLU A 188 16.83 -3.12 29.01
C GLU A 188 16.24 -1.92 29.77
N GLY A 189 14.93 -1.89 29.93
CA GLY A 189 14.26 -0.73 30.50
C GLY A 189 12.78 -0.96 30.84
N GLU A 190 12.09 0.12 31.19
CA GLU A 190 10.67 0.13 31.48
C GLU A 190 9.91 0.83 30.37
N MET A 191 8.87 0.18 29.85
CA MET A 191 7.96 0.80 28.90
C MET A 191 6.92 1.63 29.66
N LYS A 192 7.11 2.95 29.72
CA LYS A 192 6.17 3.86 30.41
C LYS A 192 4.88 4.05 29.66
N GLU A 193 5.00 4.36 28.38
CA GLU A 193 3.91 4.56 27.44
C GLU A 193 4.45 4.20 26.07
N TYR A 194 3.81 3.27 25.36
CA TYR A 194 4.26 2.94 24.01
C TYR A 194 4.18 4.17 23.11
N PRO A 195 5.22 4.50 22.32
CA PRO A 195 6.41 3.69 22.01
C PRO A 195 7.69 4.06 22.79
N PHE A 196 7.59 4.62 24.00
CA PHE A 196 8.71 5.12 24.80
C PHE A 196 9.21 4.14 25.88
N ILE A 197 10.52 3.98 25.94
CA ILE A 197 11.25 3.15 26.91
C ILE A 197 12.17 4.05 27.74
N GLU A 198 12.11 3.90 29.06
CA GLU A 198 13.14 4.42 29.96
C GLU A 198 14.16 3.31 30.25
N PRO A 199 15.41 3.42 29.78
CA PRO A 199 16.41 2.39 29.92
C PRO A 199 16.99 2.35 31.33
N TYR A 200 17.21 1.14 31.85
CA TYR A 200 18.10 0.87 32.98
C TYR A 200 19.52 0.60 32.51
N ASN A 201 19.64 -0.05 31.35
CA ASN A 201 20.91 -0.42 30.75
C ASN A 201 20.84 -0.38 29.21
N ILE A 202 21.92 0.05 28.58
CA ILE A 202 22.09 0.04 27.12
C ILE A 202 23.44 -0.58 26.80
N THR A 203 23.42 -1.68 26.05
CA THR A 203 24.62 -2.40 25.60
C THR A 203 24.78 -2.23 24.11
N ILE A 204 25.95 -1.79 23.64
CA ILE A 204 26.27 -1.74 22.21
C ILE A 204 26.62 -3.16 21.77
N LEU A 205 26.00 -3.60 20.68
CA LEU A 205 26.28 -4.88 20.05
C LEU A 205 27.20 -4.62 18.84
N ASP A 206 28.31 -5.35 18.78
CA ASP A 206 29.23 -5.32 17.64
C ASP A 206 28.58 -5.85 16.34
#